data_AF-A0A6J7MMT8-F1
#
_entry.id   AF-A0A6J7MMT8-F1
#
_cell.length_a   1.000
_cell.length_b   1.000
_cell.length_c   1.000
_cell.angle_alpha   90.00
_cell.angle_beta   90.00
_cell.angle_gamma   90.00
#
_symmetry.space_group_name_H-M   'P 1'
#
loop_
_entity.id
_entity.type
_entity.pdbx_description
1 polymer ?
#
loop_
_entity_poly.entity_id
_entity_poly.type
_entity_poly.pdbx_seq_one_letter_code
_entity_poly.pdbx_strand_id
1 'polypeptide(L)'
;MCTLLELPDGDQIEAELAELVKLGRTHPVRLVLSGDVDSLLRSYSDLIAQLRSSRTGILLGVDPDHHGALLHCSLEVRSELLPCTGRGWLVSPAAATAVQIAHP
;
A
#
# COMPACT_ATOMS: atom_id res chain seq x y z
N MET A 1 -0.08 -19.24 -6.77
CA MET A 1 0.86 -20.01 -5.95
C MET A 1 1.78 -18.99 -5.27
N CYS A 2 1.53 -18.65 -4.01
CA CYS A 2 2.41 -17.76 -3.25
C CYS A 2 3.38 -18.65 -2.49
N THR A 3 4.67 -18.53 -2.78
CA THR A 3 5.73 -19.24 -2.06
C THR A 3 6.25 -18.32 -0.96
N LEU A 4 6.19 -18.79 0.29
CA LEU A 4 6.85 -18.11 1.40
C LEU A 4 8.36 -18.34 1.25
N LEU A 5 9.14 -17.27 1.16
CA LEU A 5 10.60 -17.33 1.12
C LEU A 5 11.12 -16.90 2.49
N GLU A 6 11.85 -17.79 3.16
CA GLU A 6 12.75 -17.38 4.25
C GLU A 6 13.98 -16.74 3.61
N LEU A 7 14.17 -15.46 3.90
CA LEU A 7 15.17 -14.61 3.27
C LEU A 7 16.24 -14.21 4.31
N PRO A 8 17.46 -13.84 3.87
CA PRO A 8 18.58 -13.47 4.74
C PRO A 8 18.31 -12.15 5.50
N ASP A 9 19.34 -11.54 6.11
CA ASP A 9 19.24 -10.33 6.94
C ASP A 9 18.27 -9.27 6.38
N GLY A 10 17.48 -8.64 7.25
CA GLY A 10 16.35 -7.78 6.89
C GLY A 10 16.75 -6.61 5.99
N ASP A 11 17.93 -6.04 6.24
CA ASP A 11 18.47 -4.93 5.45
C ASP A 11 18.81 -5.34 4.02
N GLN A 12 19.29 -6.58 3.82
CA GLN A 12 19.60 -7.10 2.49
C GLN A 12 18.33 -7.30 1.67
N ILE A 13 17.26 -7.82 2.29
CA ILE A 13 15.96 -7.99 1.64
C ILE A 13 15.40 -6.65 1.20
N GLU A 14 15.46 -5.65 2.07
CA GLU A 14 14.94 -4.33 1.77
C GLU A 14 15.64 -3.71 0.56
N ALA A 15 16.98 -3.86 0.49
CA ALA A 15 17.76 -3.41 -0.66
C ALA A 15 17.38 -4.14 -1.96
N GLU A 16 17.23 -5.47 -1.93
CA GLU A 16 16.83 -6.26 -3.09
C GLU A 16 15.40 -5.91 -3.58
N LEU A 17 14.45 -5.74 -2.65
CA LEU A 17 13.10 -5.28 -2.97
C LEU A 17 13.11 -3.87 -3.58
N ALA A 18 13.96 -2.97 -3.09
CA ALA A 18 14.10 -1.63 -3.66
C ALA A 18 14.61 -1.68 -5.11
N GLU A 19 15.54 -2.59 -5.42
CA GLU A 19 15.98 -2.82 -6.81
C GLU A 19 14.86 -3.39 -7.68
N LEU A 20 14.04 -4.32 -7.16
CA LEU A 20 12.87 -4.83 -7.89
C LEU A 20 11.83 -3.73 -8.20
N VAL A 21 11.62 -2.79 -7.28
CA VAL A 21 10.75 -1.62 -7.52
C VAL A 21 11.31 -0.76 -8.66
N LYS A 22 12.63 -0.55 -8.71
CA LYS A 22 13.27 0.18 -9.83
C LYS A 22 13.15 -0.58 -11.15
N LEU A 23 13.39 -1.89 -11.15
CA LEU A 23 13.28 -2.75 -12.34
C LEU A 23 11.86 -2.80 -12.90
N GLY A 24 10.83 -2.77 -12.06
CA GLY A 24 9.43 -2.74 -12.47
C GLY A 24 9.01 -1.52 -13.32
N ARG A 25 9.89 -0.50 -13.43
CA ARG A 25 9.71 0.64 -14.33
C ARG A 25 10.02 0.31 -15.79
N THR A 26 10.89 -0.66 -16.04
CA THR A 26 11.35 -1.04 -17.39
C THR A 26 11.02 -2.50 -17.75
N HIS A 27 10.71 -3.33 -16.76
CA HIS A 27 10.38 -4.74 -16.91
C HIS A 27 8.99 -5.05 -16.33
N PRO A 28 8.32 -6.12 -16.77
CA PRO A 28 6.97 -6.50 -16.31
C PRO A 28 6.98 -7.14 -14.92
N VAL A 29 7.67 -6.51 -13.96
CA VAL A 29 7.71 -6.92 -12.56
C VAL A 29 6.75 -6.02 -11.76
N ARG A 30 5.94 -6.65 -10.89
CA ARG A 30 4.99 -5.97 -10.01
C ARG A 30 5.18 -6.49 -8.60
N LEU A 31 5.26 -5.56 -7.65
CA LEU A 31 5.37 -5.86 -6.23
C LEU A 31 4.07 -5.46 -5.56
N VAL A 32 3.53 -6.38 -4.73
CA VAL A 32 2.36 -6.12 -3.89
C VAL A 32 2.80 -6.33 -2.45
N LEU A 33 2.62 -5.31 -1.63
CA LEU A 33 2.96 -5.31 -0.22
C LEU A 33 1.74 -4.92 0.59
N SER A 34 1.57 -5.56 1.74
CA SER A 34 0.50 -5.30 2.69
C SER A 34 1.10 -5.13 4.07
N GLY A 35 0.50 -4.27 4.88
CA GLY A 35 0.91 -4.06 6.25
C GLY A 35 -0.12 -3.24 7.00
N ASP A 36 0.07 -3.19 8.31
CA ASP A 36 -0.66 -2.28 9.18
C ASP A 36 -0.38 -0.82 8.79
N VAL A 37 -1.44 -0.01 8.65
CA VAL A 37 -1.35 1.36 8.13
C VAL A 37 -0.50 2.27 9.01
N ASP A 38 -0.62 2.12 10.32
CA ASP A 38 0.09 2.90 11.33
C ASP A 38 1.59 2.57 11.32
N SER A 39 1.91 1.28 11.23
CA SER A 39 3.28 0.79 11.10
C SER A 39 3.90 1.24 9.79
N LEU A 40 3.14 1.17 8.68
CA LEU A 40 3.59 1.64 7.39
C LEU A 40 3.83 3.14 7.42
N LEU A 41 2.95 3.96 8.00
CA LEU A 41 3.10 5.43 8.12
C LEU A 41 4.38 5.84 8.87
N ARG A 42 4.68 5.15 9.97
CA ARG A 42 5.87 5.41 10.80
C ARG A 42 7.16 4.83 10.24
N SER A 43 7.10 4.07 9.15
CA SER A 43 8.29 3.50 8.53
C SER A 43 9.15 4.56 7.84
N TYR A 44 10.45 4.54 8.14
CA TYR A 44 11.50 5.33 7.49
C TYR A 44 12.24 4.57 6.39
N SER A 45 11.75 3.38 6.04
CA SER A 45 12.31 2.55 4.97
C SER A 45 12.32 3.29 3.63
N ASP A 46 13.46 3.25 2.93
CA ASP A 46 13.61 3.84 1.59
C ASP A 46 12.73 3.11 0.57
N LEU A 47 12.55 1.79 0.75
CA LEU A 47 11.61 1.00 -0.05
C LEU A 47 10.18 1.51 0.13
N ILE A 48 9.73 1.68 1.37
CA ILE A 48 8.37 2.18 1.67
C ILE A 48 8.21 3.60 1.12
N ALA A 49 9.19 4.48 1.29
CA ALA A 49 9.17 5.82 0.71
C ALA A 49 9.00 5.81 -0.82
N GLN A 50 9.74 4.94 -1.51
CA GLN A 50 9.60 4.74 -2.96
C GLN A 50 8.21 4.25 -3.35
N LEU A 51 7.63 3.31 -2.59
CA LEU A 51 6.30 2.78 -2.87
C LEU A 51 5.20 3.83 -2.66
N ARG A 52 5.27 4.63 -1.60
CA ARG A 52 4.33 5.75 -1.37
C ARG A 52 4.37 6.78 -2.49
N SER A 53 5.55 6.99 -3.11
CA SER A 53 5.68 7.92 -4.24
C SER A 53 4.84 7.50 -5.46
N SER A 54 4.47 6.22 -5.57
CA SER A 54 3.60 5.72 -6.63
C SER A 54 2.14 6.17 -6.50
N ARG A 55 1.73 6.65 -5.32
CA ARG A 55 0.34 7.05 -4.99
C ARG A 55 -0.70 6.04 -5.46
N THR A 56 -0.36 4.76 -5.36
CA THR A 56 -1.19 3.64 -5.82
C THR A 56 -1.30 2.60 -4.73
N GLY A 57 -2.51 2.15 -4.42
CA GLY A 57 -2.72 1.12 -3.41
C GLY A 57 -4.18 0.95 -3.02
N ILE A 58 -4.42 0.06 -2.05
CA ILE A 58 -5.73 -0.15 -1.45
C ILE A 58 -5.59 0.09 0.05
N LEU A 59 -6.40 1.00 0.59
CA LEU A 59 -6.46 1.30 2.02
C LEU A 59 -7.74 0.71 2.60
N LEU A 60 -7.62 -0.27 3.49
CA LEU A 60 -8.76 -1.00 4.09
C LEU A 60 -8.88 -0.68 5.57
N GLY A 61 -10.12 -0.43 6.04
CA GLY A 61 -10.38 -0.19 7.46
C GLY A 61 -9.62 0.99 8.06
N VAL A 62 -9.34 2.01 7.25
CA VAL A 62 -8.53 3.17 7.66
C VAL A 62 -9.38 4.36 8.11
N ASP A 63 -8.80 5.21 8.96
CA ASP A 63 -9.33 6.54 9.26
C ASP A 63 -9.07 7.50 8.06
N PRO A 64 -10.14 8.01 7.41
CA PRO A 64 -10.00 8.89 6.25
C PRO A 64 -9.28 10.21 6.54
N ASP A 65 -9.37 10.73 7.77
CA ASP A 65 -8.79 12.02 8.13
C ASP A 65 -7.26 11.96 8.27
N HIS A 66 -6.73 10.80 8.65
CA HIS A 66 -5.31 10.63 8.96
C HIS A 66 -4.56 9.76 7.94
N HIS A 67 -5.18 8.66 7.51
CA HIS A 67 -4.44 7.61 6.80
C HIS A 67 -4.32 7.84 5.29
N GLY A 68 -5.06 8.81 4.73
CA GLY A 68 -4.83 9.26 3.35
C GLY A 68 -3.39 9.76 3.11
N ALA A 69 -2.73 10.25 4.17
CA ALA A 69 -1.35 10.70 4.15
C ALA A 69 -0.36 9.60 3.72
N LEU A 70 -0.67 8.31 3.94
CA LEU A 70 0.20 7.20 3.57
C LEU A 70 0.47 7.18 2.05
N LEU A 71 -0.54 7.49 1.25
CA LEU A 71 -0.45 7.52 -0.22
C LEU A 71 -0.56 8.95 -0.79
N HIS A 72 -0.30 9.96 0.06
CA HIS A 72 -0.33 11.38 -0.30
C HIS A 72 -1.65 11.81 -0.96
N CYS A 73 -2.78 11.36 -0.41
CA CYS A 73 -4.11 11.65 -0.91
C CYS A 73 -5.05 12.09 0.22
N SER A 74 -6.12 12.79 -0.14
CA SER A 74 -7.26 13.03 0.76
C SER A 74 -8.31 11.96 0.50
N LEU A 75 -8.87 11.40 1.57
CA LEU A 75 -9.95 10.43 1.48
C LEU A 75 -11.27 11.13 1.83
N GLU A 76 -12.29 10.94 1.00
CA GLU A 76 -13.61 11.46 1.33
C GLU A 76 -14.19 10.73 2.55
N VAL A 77 -14.57 11.51 3.56
CA VAL A 77 -15.29 11.00 4.73
C VAL A 77 -16.73 10.67 4.32
N ARG A 78 -17.07 9.38 4.32
CA ARG A 78 -18.42 8.90 4.00
C ARG A 78 -19.08 8.38 5.26
N SER A 79 -19.62 9.29 6.07
CA SER A 79 -20.26 9.00 7.37
C SER A 79 -21.43 8.01 7.29
N GLU A 80 -22.04 7.87 6.11
CA GLU A 80 -23.13 6.92 5.85
C GLU A 80 -22.64 5.46 5.74
N LEU A 81 -21.34 5.24 5.57
CA LEU A 81 -20.77 3.91 5.39
C LEU A 81 -20.27 3.35 6.73
N LEU A 82 -21.02 2.39 7.28
CA LEU A 82 -20.55 1.62 8.43
C LEU A 82 -19.21 0.92 8.09
N PRO A 83 -18.25 0.88 9.03
CA PRO A 83 -17.03 0.09 8.86
C PRO A 83 -17.37 -1.39 8.64
N CYS A 84 -16.82 -2.00 7.59
CA CYS A 84 -16.93 -3.44 7.37
C CYS A 84 -15.67 -4.00 6.72
N THR A 85 -15.41 -5.29 6.94
CA THR A 85 -14.26 -5.97 6.34
C THR A 85 -14.28 -5.88 4.82
N GLY A 86 -13.11 -5.62 4.22
CA GLY A 86 -12.96 -5.46 2.78
C GLY A 86 -13.46 -4.12 2.22
N ARG A 87 -14.00 -3.22 3.05
CA ARG A 87 -14.33 -1.85 2.63
C ARG A 87 -13.12 -0.94 2.77
N GLY A 88 -12.97 -0.02 1.83
CA GLY A 88 -11.89 0.94 1.86
C GLY A 88 -11.83 1.84 0.63
N TRP A 89 -10.62 2.27 0.27
CA TRP A 89 -10.35 3.14 -0.86
C TRP A 89 -9.34 2.49 -1.80
N LEU A 90 -9.68 2.46 -3.09
CA LEU A 90 -8.74 2.23 -4.17
C LEU A 90 -8.10 3.58 -4.52
N VAL A 91 -6.81 3.70 -4.28
CA VAL A 91 -6.03 4.92 -4.54
C VAL A 91 -5.22 4.74 -5.81
N SER A 92 -5.31 5.75 -6.68
CA SER A 92 -4.50 5.92 -7.88
C SER A 92 -3.96 7.36 -7.92
N PRO A 93 -2.98 7.66 -8.78
CA PRO A 93 -2.47 9.02 -8.92
C PRO A 93 -3.54 10.05 -9.30
N ALA A 94 -4.64 9.61 -9.92
CA ALA A 94 -5.72 10.48 -10.38
C ALA A 94 -6.84 10.66 -9.33
N ALA A 95 -7.12 9.65 -8.53
CA ALA A 95 -8.27 9.65 -7.62
C ALA A 95 -8.17 8.58 -6.53
N ALA A 96 -8.88 8.81 -5.43
CA ALA A 96 -9.20 7.83 -4.41
C ALA A 96 -10.69 7.51 -4.45
N THR A 97 -11.04 6.25 -4.71
CA THR A 97 -12.44 5.81 -4.91
C THR A 97 -12.82 4.80 -3.83
N ALA A 98 -13.98 4.98 -3.20
CA ALA A 98 -14.50 4.01 -2.24
C ALA A 98 -14.83 2.67 -2.91
N VAL A 99 -14.38 1.56 -2.33
CA VAL A 99 -14.55 0.20 -2.88
C VAL A 99 -14.94 -0.80 -1.80
N GLN A 100 -15.57 -1.89 -2.24
CA GLN A 100 -15.78 -3.12 -1.48
C GLN A 100 -15.04 -4.25 -2.19
N ILE A 101 -14.07 -4.86 -1.52
CA ILE A 101 -13.31 -6.00 -2.04
C ILE A 101 -14.20 -7.25 -2.02
N ALA A 102 -14.13 -8.01 -3.12
CA ALA A 102 -14.81 -9.29 -3.24
C ALA A 102 -14.22 -10.33 -2.28
N HIS A 103 -15.07 -11.21 -1.76
CA HIS A 103 -14.59 -12.36 -1.03
C HIS A 103 -14.06 -13.41 -2.02
N PRO A 104 -12.87 -13.99 -1.80
CA PRO A 104 -12.33 -15.05 -2.64
C PRO A 104 -13.18 -16.33 -2.58
#